data_AF-A0AAD7JWM8-F1
#
_entry.id   AF-A0AAD7JWM8-F1
#
_cell.length_a   1.000
_cell.length_b   1.000
_cell.length_c   1.000
_cell.angle_alpha   90.00
_cell.angle_beta   90.00
_cell.angle_gamma   90.00
#
_symmetry.space_group_name_H-M   'P 1'
#
loop_
_entity.id
_entity.type
_entity.pdbx_description
1 polymer ?
#
loop_
_entity_poly.entity_id
_entity_poly.type
_entity_poly.pdbx_seq_one_letter_code
_entity_poly.pdbx_strand_id
1 'polypeptide(L)'
;MQHSTRIAALNLVGEALDIQHYLAELPHHDFPILNSLALDASGENPPDFVAELPDIVLNGGIPGLKELKLTRINLPWPAVRGLESLSLTKCNDSSASSIQTFDMLFAMLELCPQLKTLQLNRVLPQDVDYPGRPAVHLSHLTSIDLRDHAVLCCIVLKHLKFPLDAQVLVYSHRVRTGMDARQILVPIRRHLRAPTTPKPSILMIECYASSNPTVPANCMISTLRGTTPSDFEHHLRQTLSKVVKAVAFEHITHLGVRMAPYLTQCSHRWLLERFPALETAFVIADDALTARLRA
;
A
#
# COMPACT_ATOMS: atom_id res chain seq x y z
N MET A 1 9.07 -19.23 27.46
CA MET A 1 9.52 -17.83 27.62
C MET A 1 9.15 -17.28 29.01
N GLN A 2 10.09 -17.13 29.96
CA GLN A 2 9.79 -16.62 31.32
C GLN A 2 9.37 -15.15 31.39
N HIS A 3 9.46 -14.40 30.29
CA HIS A 3 9.22 -12.96 30.24
C HIS A 3 8.02 -12.55 29.39
N SER A 4 7.21 -13.50 28.90
CA SER A 4 6.10 -13.22 27.97
C SER A 4 5.08 -12.22 28.52
N THR A 5 4.84 -12.24 29.83
CA THR A 5 3.91 -11.33 30.53
C THR A 5 4.29 -9.86 30.48
N ARG A 6 5.53 -9.53 30.08
CA ARG A 6 6.05 -8.16 30.01
C ARG A 6 6.27 -7.68 28.57
N ILE A 7 5.98 -8.50 27.57
CA ILE A 7 6.22 -8.18 26.16
C ILE A 7 4.98 -7.47 25.61
N ALA A 8 5.10 -6.17 25.36
CA ALA A 8 4.05 -5.38 24.74
C ALA A 8 4.11 -5.37 23.21
N ALA A 9 5.31 -5.57 22.64
CA ALA A 9 5.54 -5.66 21.21
C ALA A 9 6.54 -6.78 20.93
N LEU A 10 6.21 -7.64 19.98
CA LEU A 10 7.04 -8.76 19.56
C LEU A 10 7.34 -8.62 18.06
N ASN A 11 8.62 -8.50 17.73
CA ASN A 11 9.10 -8.43 16.36
C ASN A 11 10.09 -9.55 16.09
N LEU A 12 9.75 -10.44 15.17
CA LEU A 12 10.57 -11.59 14.80
C LEU A 12 10.84 -11.57 13.31
N VAL A 13 12.10 -11.75 12.97
CA VAL A 13 12.60 -11.83 11.59
C VAL A 13 13.48 -13.07 11.49
N GLY A 14 13.22 -13.92 10.51
CA GLY A 14 13.97 -15.15 10.34
C GLY A 14 13.55 -15.95 9.11
N GLU A 15 14.10 -17.15 9.00
CA GLU A 15 13.67 -18.13 8.00
C GLU A 15 12.23 -18.59 8.30
N ALA A 16 11.47 -18.94 7.26
CA ALA A 16 10.05 -19.28 7.45
C ALA A 16 9.87 -20.53 8.33
N LEU A 17 10.81 -21.48 8.29
CA LEU A 17 10.77 -22.68 9.14
C LEU A 17 10.92 -22.33 10.63
N ASP A 18 11.87 -21.46 10.96
CA ASP A 18 12.08 -20.99 12.34
C ASP A 18 10.88 -20.18 12.84
N ILE A 19 10.34 -19.29 11.99
CA ILE A 19 9.13 -18.53 12.29
C ILE A 19 7.94 -19.48 12.50
N GLN A 20 7.79 -20.51 11.66
CA GLN A 20 6.70 -21.49 11.82
C GLN A 20 6.83 -22.29 13.12
N HIS A 21 8.04 -22.74 13.46
CA HIS A 21 8.28 -23.44 14.73
C HIS A 21 7.95 -22.53 15.91
N TYR A 22 8.34 -21.26 15.84
CA TYR A 22 7.98 -20.28 16.86
C TYR A 22 6.46 -20.04 16.94
N LEU A 23 5.78 -19.93 15.80
CA LEU A 23 4.33 -19.76 15.72
C LEU A 23 3.56 -20.94 16.31
N ALA A 24 4.09 -22.15 16.22
CA ALA A 24 3.51 -23.34 16.84
C ALA A 24 3.58 -23.29 18.38
N GLU A 25 4.63 -22.69 18.95
CA GLU A 25 4.82 -22.54 20.39
C GLU A 25 4.12 -21.31 20.98
N LEU A 26 3.82 -20.30 20.16
CA LEU A 26 3.21 -19.04 20.58
C LEU A 26 1.91 -19.23 21.42
N PRO A 27 0.98 -20.15 21.08
CA PRO A 27 -0.23 -20.38 21.87
C PRO A 27 0.03 -20.98 23.26
N HIS A 28 1.21 -21.54 23.50
CA HIS A 28 1.60 -22.12 24.80
C HIS A 28 2.18 -21.07 25.76
N HIS A 29 2.19 -19.79 25.37
CA HIS A 29 2.72 -18.69 26.14
C HIS A 29 1.66 -17.61 26.33
N ASP A 30 1.56 -17.07 27.54
CA ASP A 30 0.62 -15.99 27.85
C ASP A 30 1.25 -14.62 27.54
N PHE A 31 0.52 -13.82 26.76
CA PHE A 31 0.92 -12.49 26.30
C PHE A 31 -0.16 -11.44 26.64
N PRO A 32 -0.41 -11.19 27.94
CA PRO A 32 -1.55 -10.39 28.39
C PRO A 32 -1.48 -8.92 27.98
N ILE A 33 -0.28 -8.39 27.71
CA ILE A 33 -0.08 -6.98 27.34
C ILE A 33 0.42 -6.80 25.90
N LEU A 34 0.54 -7.88 25.13
CA LEU A 34 1.03 -7.83 23.75
C LEU A 34 -0.02 -7.15 22.87
N ASN A 35 0.37 -6.02 22.30
CA ASN A 35 -0.48 -5.19 21.45
C ASN A 35 0.04 -5.06 20.02
N SER A 36 1.31 -5.41 19.76
CA SER A 36 1.93 -5.33 18.44
C SER A 36 2.70 -6.61 18.12
N LEU A 37 2.34 -7.27 17.02
CA LEU A 37 2.98 -8.47 16.51
C LEU A 37 3.50 -8.22 15.10
N ALA A 38 4.81 -8.27 14.93
CA ALA A 38 5.49 -8.17 13.64
C ALA A 38 6.27 -9.45 13.36
N LEU A 39 5.97 -10.11 12.25
CA LEU A 39 6.62 -11.35 11.83
C LEU A 39 7.08 -11.21 10.38
N ASP A 40 8.35 -11.51 10.13
CA ASP A 40 8.95 -11.48 8.80
C ASP A 40 9.67 -12.79 8.50
N ALA A 41 9.10 -13.57 7.60
CA ALA A 41 9.64 -14.83 7.11
C ALA A 41 10.55 -14.62 5.86
N SER A 42 11.35 -13.55 5.85
CA SER A 42 12.31 -13.24 4.79
C SER A 42 13.61 -14.04 4.96
N GLY A 43 13.63 -15.28 4.46
CA GLY A 43 14.82 -16.14 4.39
C GLY A 43 14.87 -16.98 3.12
N GLU A 44 15.90 -17.82 2.99
CA GLU A 44 15.93 -18.90 2.00
C GLU A 44 14.97 -19.99 2.48
N ASN A 45 13.81 -20.10 1.83
CA ASN A 45 12.80 -21.10 2.16
C ASN A 45 12.71 -22.12 1.04
N PRO A 46 12.34 -23.38 1.35
CA PRO A 46 11.92 -24.32 0.33
C PRO A 46 10.83 -23.67 -0.56
N PRO A 47 10.85 -23.90 -1.88
CA PRO A 47 9.97 -23.20 -2.83
C PRO A 47 8.47 -23.39 -2.54
N ASP A 48 8.12 -24.45 -1.84
CA ASP A 48 6.73 -24.82 -1.53
C ASP A 48 6.36 -24.60 -0.05
N PHE A 49 7.27 -24.07 0.77
CA PHE A 49 7.00 -23.85 2.18
C PHE A 49 6.47 -22.43 2.42
N VAL A 50 5.31 -22.34 3.06
CA VAL A 50 4.69 -21.07 3.45
C VAL A 50 4.35 -21.15 4.93
N ALA A 51 4.86 -20.19 5.70
CA ALA A 51 4.51 -20.06 7.11
C ALA A 51 3.07 -19.59 7.25
N GLU A 52 2.35 -20.14 8.22
CA GLU A 52 0.94 -19.83 8.48
C GLU A 52 0.77 -19.37 9.92
N LEU A 53 0.11 -18.23 10.12
CA LEU A 53 -0.24 -17.74 11.44
C LEU A 53 -1.40 -18.59 11.99
N PRO A 54 -1.26 -19.28 13.14
CA PRO A 54 -2.33 -20.11 13.67
C PRO A 54 -3.54 -19.28 14.12
N ASP A 55 -4.75 -19.70 13.75
CA ASP A 55 -6.01 -19.02 14.09
C ASP A 55 -6.15 -18.73 15.59
N ILE A 56 -5.68 -19.64 16.45
CA ILE A 56 -5.76 -19.52 17.92
C ILE A 56 -5.06 -18.25 18.43
N VAL A 57 -4.02 -17.78 17.74
CA VAL A 57 -3.29 -16.56 18.08
C VAL A 57 -4.20 -15.33 17.98
N LEU A 58 -5.05 -15.30 16.94
CA LEU A 58 -6.00 -14.20 16.67
C LEU A 58 -7.37 -14.44 17.32
N ASN A 59 -7.74 -15.71 17.55
CA ASN A 59 -9.01 -16.11 18.15
C ASN A 59 -9.03 -16.01 19.69
N GLY A 60 -8.40 -14.99 20.25
CA GLY A 60 -8.38 -14.73 21.70
C GLY A 60 -7.13 -15.23 22.43
N GLY A 61 -6.18 -15.86 21.73
CA GLY A 61 -4.86 -16.18 22.30
C GLY A 61 -4.07 -14.93 22.67
N ILE A 62 -4.26 -13.82 21.94
CA ILE A 62 -3.66 -12.52 22.24
C ILE A 62 -4.77 -11.45 22.25
N PRO A 63 -5.54 -11.31 23.34
CA PRO A 63 -6.73 -10.46 23.37
C PRO A 63 -6.41 -8.96 23.25
N GLY A 64 -5.17 -8.55 23.56
CA GLY A 64 -4.72 -7.16 23.49
C GLY A 64 -4.16 -6.73 22.13
N LEU A 65 -4.13 -7.62 21.13
CA LEU A 65 -3.48 -7.37 19.85
C LEU A 65 -4.21 -6.27 19.06
N LYS A 66 -3.48 -5.20 18.74
CA LYS A 66 -3.97 -4.04 18.00
C LYS A 66 -3.24 -3.84 16.67
N GLU A 67 -1.98 -4.24 16.60
CA GLU A 67 -1.15 -4.06 15.42
C GLU A 67 -0.64 -5.42 14.94
N LEU A 68 -0.85 -5.71 13.66
CA LEU A 68 -0.38 -6.92 13.03
C LEU A 68 0.39 -6.58 11.76
N LYS A 69 1.66 -6.97 11.73
CA LYS A 69 2.52 -6.84 10.55
C LYS A 69 3.06 -8.21 10.14
N LEU A 70 2.71 -8.65 8.94
CA LEU A 70 3.17 -9.93 8.40
C LEU A 70 3.88 -9.72 7.08
N THR A 71 5.05 -10.35 6.93
CA THR A 71 5.75 -10.45 5.65
C THR A 71 5.94 -11.94 5.33
N ARG A 72 5.41 -12.38 4.18
CA ARG A 72 5.51 -13.78 3.70
C ARG A 72 4.96 -14.83 4.68
N ILE A 73 3.88 -14.48 5.37
CA ILE A 73 3.18 -15.39 6.29
C ILE A 73 1.70 -15.32 5.96
N ASN A 74 1.07 -16.48 5.78
CA ASN A 74 -0.36 -16.57 5.51
C ASN A 74 -1.16 -16.13 6.74
N LEU A 75 -2.16 -15.29 6.49
CA LEU A 75 -3.05 -14.75 7.51
C LEU A 75 -4.37 -15.54 7.48
N PRO A 76 -4.87 -16.05 8.61
CA PRO A 76 -6.20 -16.67 8.66
C PRO A 76 -7.27 -15.59 8.75
N TRP A 77 -7.70 -15.10 7.59
CA TRP A 77 -8.63 -13.97 7.43
C TRP A 77 -9.87 -14.00 8.33
N PRO A 78 -10.57 -15.13 8.52
CA PRO A 78 -11.77 -15.18 9.35
C PRO A 78 -11.51 -14.93 10.84
N ALA A 79 -10.27 -15.14 11.31
CA ALA A 79 -9.89 -14.98 12.71
C ALA A 79 -9.49 -13.52 13.06
N VAL A 80 -9.21 -12.69 12.05
CA VAL A 80 -8.73 -11.32 12.23
C VAL A 80 -9.88 -10.40 12.66
N ARG A 81 -9.72 -9.74 13.81
CA ARG A 81 -10.72 -8.83 14.37
C ARG A 81 -10.08 -7.78 15.26
N GLY A 82 -10.73 -6.62 15.40
CA GLY A 82 -10.39 -5.61 16.40
C GLY A 82 -9.03 -4.91 16.22
N LEU A 83 -8.37 -5.05 15.07
CA LEU A 83 -7.08 -4.41 14.80
C LEU A 83 -7.23 -2.89 14.59
N GLU A 84 -6.22 -2.15 15.04
CA GLU A 84 -6.01 -0.72 14.75
C GLU A 84 -4.99 -0.53 13.61
N SER A 85 -4.07 -1.47 13.38
CA SER A 85 -3.08 -1.41 12.31
C SER A 85 -2.86 -2.78 11.67
N LEU A 86 -2.97 -2.85 10.34
CA LEU A 86 -2.75 -4.05 9.56
C LEU A 86 -1.75 -3.76 8.43
N SER A 87 -0.63 -4.49 8.41
CA SER A 87 0.39 -4.38 7.37
C SER A 87 0.77 -5.76 6.85
N LEU A 88 0.48 -6.02 5.58
CA LEU A 88 0.68 -7.32 4.96
C LEU A 88 1.55 -7.17 3.71
N THR A 89 2.62 -7.95 3.64
CA THR A 89 3.57 -7.92 2.53
C THR A 89 3.83 -9.32 2.00
N LYS A 90 3.46 -9.57 0.73
CA LYS A 90 3.70 -10.85 0.04
C LYS A 90 3.15 -12.08 0.79
N CYS A 91 1.98 -11.95 1.41
CA CYS A 91 1.27 -13.02 2.12
C CYS A 91 0.38 -13.89 1.20
N ASN A 92 0.52 -13.78 -0.12
CA ASN A 92 -0.30 -14.49 -1.12
C ASN A 92 0.54 -15.48 -1.93
N ASP A 93 1.47 -16.21 -1.29
CA ASP A 93 2.17 -17.26 -2.01
C ASP A 93 1.17 -18.35 -2.43
N SER A 94 1.40 -18.88 -3.63
CA SER A 94 0.50 -19.67 -4.49
C SER A 94 -0.08 -20.96 -3.89
N SER A 95 0.18 -21.25 -2.62
CA SER A 95 -0.41 -22.35 -1.89
C SER A 95 -1.87 -22.02 -1.51
N ALA A 96 -2.72 -23.04 -1.47
CA ALA A 96 -4.19 -22.99 -1.42
C ALA A 96 -4.86 -22.23 -0.25
N SER A 97 -4.13 -21.53 0.61
CA SER A 97 -4.58 -20.83 1.82
C SER A 97 -4.49 -19.29 1.78
N SER A 98 -4.13 -18.68 0.64
CA SER A 98 -4.14 -17.21 0.44
C SER A 98 -5.56 -16.61 0.41
N ILE A 99 -5.72 -15.28 0.49
CA ILE A 99 -7.04 -14.64 0.36
C ILE A 99 -7.70 -15.12 -0.92
N GLN A 100 -8.74 -15.93 -0.79
CA GLN A 100 -9.34 -16.53 -1.96
C GLN A 100 -10.14 -15.51 -2.76
N THR A 101 -10.69 -14.49 -2.10
CA THR A 101 -11.62 -13.53 -2.72
C THR A 101 -11.58 -12.15 -2.05
N PHE A 102 -11.94 -11.11 -2.80
CA PHE A 102 -12.19 -9.78 -2.24
C PHE A 102 -13.28 -9.78 -1.17
N ASP A 103 -14.25 -10.69 -1.28
CA ASP A 103 -15.30 -10.94 -0.29
C ASP A 103 -14.72 -11.20 1.11
N MET A 104 -13.69 -12.05 1.21
CA MET A 104 -13.01 -12.36 2.48
C MET A 104 -12.25 -11.14 3.03
N LEU A 105 -11.55 -10.41 2.16
CA LEU A 105 -10.83 -9.19 2.55
C LEU A 105 -11.80 -8.16 3.14
N PHE A 106 -12.92 -7.88 2.47
CA PHE A 106 -13.88 -6.89 2.94
C PHE A 106 -14.63 -7.36 4.19
N ALA A 107 -15.00 -8.64 4.28
CA ALA A 107 -15.58 -9.19 5.50
C ALA A 107 -14.64 -9.03 6.71
N MET A 108 -13.34 -9.25 6.52
CA MET A 108 -12.35 -9.01 7.57
C MET A 108 -12.27 -7.52 7.95
N LEU A 109 -12.25 -6.61 6.97
CA LEU A 109 -12.20 -5.17 7.25
C LEU A 109 -13.44 -4.68 8.02
N GLU A 110 -14.61 -5.27 7.78
CA GLU A 110 -15.82 -5.01 8.58
C GLU A 110 -15.68 -5.43 10.05
N LEU A 111 -14.87 -6.46 10.34
CA LEU A 111 -14.54 -6.90 11.71
C LEU A 111 -13.46 -6.04 12.39
N CYS A 112 -12.89 -5.05 11.68
CA CYS A 112 -11.89 -4.12 12.19
C CYS A 112 -12.35 -2.66 12.06
N PRO A 113 -13.48 -2.25 12.69
CA PRO A 113 -14.01 -0.89 12.54
C PRO A 113 -13.09 0.20 13.11
N GLN A 114 -12.17 -0.16 14.02
CA GLN A 114 -11.20 0.74 14.65
C GLN A 114 -9.88 0.84 13.86
N LEU A 115 -9.81 0.28 12.65
CA LEU A 115 -8.60 0.27 11.83
C LEU A 115 -8.21 1.70 11.44
N LYS A 116 -6.99 2.10 11.83
CA LYS A 116 -6.34 3.38 11.53
C LYS A 116 -5.38 3.27 10.36
N THR A 117 -4.65 2.16 10.27
CA THR A 117 -3.63 1.95 9.26
C THR A 117 -3.89 0.66 8.48
N LEU A 118 -3.96 0.76 7.15
CA LEU A 118 -4.09 -0.38 6.25
C LEU A 118 -2.97 -0.35 5.21
N GLN A 119 -2.07 -1.34 5.26
CA GLN A 119 -1.01 -1.49 4.27
C GLN A 119 -1.09 -2.89 3.63
N LEU A 120 -1.27 -2.92 2.31
CA LEU A 120 -1.43 -4.15 1.53
C LEU A 120 -0.44 -4.14 0.38
N ASN A 121 0.59 -4.99 0.44
CA ASN A 121 1.66 -5.03 -0.55
C ASN A 121 1.79 -6.42 -1.16
N ARG A 122 1.35 -6.59 -2.41
CA ARG A 122 1.30 -7.88 -3.13
C ARG A 122 0.53 -8.94 -2.36
N VAL A 123 -0.62 -8.52 -1.86
CA VAL A 123 -1.53 -9.35 -1.07
C VAL A 123 -2.96 -9.21 -1.55
N LEU A 124 -3.26 -8.53 -2.65
CA LEU A 124 -4.66 -8.46 -3.10
C LEU A 124 -5.05 -9.74 -3.85
N PRO A 125 -6.32 -10.19 -3.72
CA PRO A 125 -6.87 -11.30 -4.51
C PRO A 125 -6.73 -11.02 -6.00
N GLN A 126 -6.38 -12.04 -6.78
CA GLN A 126 -6.20 -11.90 -8.23
C GLN A 126 -7.53 -12.00 -9.02
N ASP A 127 -8.64 -12.27 -8.34
CA ASP A 127 -9.98 -12.33 -8.93
C ASP A 127 -10.46 -10.92 -9.32
N VAL A 128 -10.41 -10.62 -10.61
CA VAL A 128 -10.83 -9.34 -11.17
C VAL A 128 -12.34 -9.23 -11.36
N ASP A 129 -13.06 -10.35 -11.38
CA ASP A 129 -14.50 -10.43 -11.68
C ASP A 129 -15.34 -10.32 -10.41
N TYR A 130 -15.00 -9.35 -9.56
CA TYR A 130 -15.67 -9.10 -8.31
C TYR A 130 -17.09 -8.53 -8.53
N PRO A 131 -18.17 -9.23 -8.14
CA PRO A 131 -19.55 -8.82 -8.42
C PRO A 131 -19.99 -7.56 -7.65
N GLY A 132 -19.18 -7.13 -6.67
CA GLY A 132 -19.48 -5.97 -5.84
C GLY A 132 -20.20 -6.35 -4.55
N ARG A 133 -19.78 -5.74 -3.44
CA ARG A 133 -20.50 -5.72 -2.15
C ARG A 133 -20.81 -4.28 -1.74
N PRO A 134 -21.65 -4.06 -0.72
CA PRO A 134 -21.72 -2.77 -0.05
C PRO A 134 -20.32 -2.27 0.35
N ALA A 135 -20.17 -0.95 0.40
CA ALA A 135 -18.89 -0.37 0.80
C ALA A 135 -18.65 -0.53 2.31
N VAL A 136 -17.43 -0.92 2.68
CA VAL A 136 -16.96 -1.05 4.06
C VAL A 136 -16.63 0.33 4.61
N HIS A 137 -17.18 0.65 5.79
CA HIS A 137 -16.97 1.93 6.45
C HIS A 137 -15.86 1.81 7.50
N LEU A 138 -14.74 2.49 7.26
CA LEU A 138 -13.57 2.53 8.14
C LEU A 138 -13.37 3.98 8.63
N SER A 139 -14.21 4.42 9.58
CA SER A 139 -14.29 5.82 10.02
C SER A 139 -13.08 6.34 10.79
N HIS A 140 -12.17 5.46 11.20
CA HIS A 140 -10.95 5.81 11.93
C HIS A 140 -9.69 5.70 11.07
N LEU A 141 -9.83 5.36 9.79
CA LEU A 141 -8.72 5.12 8.90
C LEU A 141 -7.99 6.43 8.60
N THR A 142 -6.71 6.51 8.98
CA THR A 142 -5.84 7.67 8.77
C THR A 142 -4.80 7.43 7.69
N SER A 143 -4.47 6.17 7.40
CA SER A 143 -3.45 5.82 6.42
C SER A 143 -3.81 4.57 5.63
N ILE A 144 -3.72 4.67 4.30
CA ILE A 144 -3.92 3.59 3.33
C ILE A 144 -2.66 3.51 2.46
N ASP A 145 -2.02 2.34 2.40
CA ASP A 145 -0.90 2.05 1.50
C ASP A 145 -1.21 0.78 0.68
N LEU A 146 -1.52 0.93 -0.61
CA LEU A 146 -1.84 -0.18 -1.51
C LEU A 146 -0.74 -0.37 -2.53
N ARG A 147 -0.05 -1.52 -2.51
CA ARG A 147 1.03 -1.88 -3.43
C ARG A 147 0.71 -3.16 -4.20
N ASP A 148 -0.10 -3.05 -5.24
CA ASP A 148 -0.53 -4.21 -6.04
C ASP A 148 -0.87 -3.83 -7.49
N HIS A 149 -1.48 -4.70 -8.28
CA HIS A 149 -1.99 -4.34 -9.61
C HIS A 149 -3.05 -3.22 -9.57
N ALA A 150 -3.05 -2.35 -10.58
CA ALA A 150 -3.91 -1.14 -10.61
C ALA A 150 -5.39 -1.46 -10.47
N VAL A 151 -5.82 -2.51 -11.16
CA VAL A 151 -7.19 -3.03 -11.14
C VAL A 151 -7.58 -3.45 -9.73
N LEU A 152 -6.69 -4.15 -9.03
CA LEU A 152 -6.94 -4.67 -7.68
C LEU A 152 -7.01 -3.54 -6.65
N CYS A 153 -6.06 -2.60 -6.70
CA CYS A 153 -6.11 -1.39 -5.88
C CYS A 153 -7.40 -0.59 -6.13
N CYS A 154 -7.84 -0.50 -7.39
CA CYS A 154 -9.10 0.15 -7.76
C CYS A 154 -10.32 -0.54 -7.14
N ILE A 155 -10.36 -1.88 -7.13
CA ILE A 155 -11.43 -2.65 -6.47
C ILE A 155 -11.48 -2.30 -4.98
N VAL A 156 -10.34 -2.31 -4.27
CA VAL A 156 -10.28 -1.91 -2.85
C VAL A 156 -10.80 -0.48 -2.66
N LEU A 157 -10.25 0.50 -3.37
CA LEU A 157 -10.63 1.91 -3.21
C LEU A 157 -12.09 2.22 -3.54
N LYS A 158 -12.74 1.43 -4.43
CA LYS A 158 -14.17 1.57 -4.72
C LYS A 158 -15.06 1.14 -3.55
N HIS A 159 -14.61 0.16 -2.78
CA HIS A 159 -15.38 -0.48 -1.73
C HIS A 159 -15.03 0.01 -0.33
N LEU A 160 -14.03 0.89 -0.17
CA LEU A 160 -13.75 1.53 1.11
C LEU A 160 -14.39 2.91 1.22
N LYS A 161 -14.97 3.20 2.37
CA LYS A 161 -15.34 4.53 2.83
C LYS A 161 -14.45 4.87 4.02
N PHE A 162 -13.69 5.95 3.90
CA PHE A 162 -12.72 6.39 4.90
C PHE A 162 -12.79 7.91 5.09
N PRO A 163 -12.21 8.45 6.18
CA PRO A 163 -12.10 9.88 6.39
C PRO A 163 -11.34 10.62 5.27
N LEU A 164 -11.69 11.87 5.03
CA LEU A 164 -11.14 12.65 3.91
C LEU A 164 -9.74 13.20 4.19
N ASP A 165 -9.35 13.23 5.46
CA ASP A 165 -8.01 13.53 5.95
C ASP A 165 -7.10 12.29 5.93
N ALA A 166 -7.62 11.11 5.58
CA ALA A 166 -6.82 9.91 5.44
C ALA A 166 -5.77 10.06 4.32
N GLN A 167 -4.54 9.70 4.64
CA GLN A 167 -3.46 9.63 3.67
C GLN A 167 -3.66 8.39 2.79
N VAL A 168 -3.66 8.58 1.46
CA VAL A 168 -3.79 7.47 0.51
C VAL A 168 -2.54 7.40 -0.36
N LEU A 169 -1.81 6.30 -0.22
CA LEU A 169 -0.63 5.93 -0.99
C LEU A 169 -0.96 4.72 -1.86
N VAL A 170 -0.74 4.83 -3.18
CA VAL A 170 -0.99 3.74 -4.12
C VAL A 170 0.23 3.50 -5.00
N TYR A 171 0.86 2.35 -4.81
CA TYR A 171 2.01 1.86 -5.54
C TYR A 171 1.61 0.72 -6.47
N SER A 172 0.96 1.07 -7.57
CA SER A 172 0.45 0.05 -8.48
C SER A 172 1.57 -0.69 -9.22
N HIS A 173 1.42 -1.93 -9.65
CA HIS A 173 2.30 -2.53 -10.65
C HIS A 173 1.69 -2.32 -12.04
N ARG A 174 2.53 -2.27 -13.08
CA ARG A 174 2.12 -2.32 -14.50
C ARG A 174 1.18 -1.20 -14.99
N VAL A 175 1.05 -0.06 -14.30
CA VAL A 175 0.48 1.14 -14.94
C VAL A 175 1.49 1.55 -16.00
N ARG A 176 1.12 1.55 -17.28
CA ARG A 176 1.99 1.98 -18.38
C ARG A 176 1.45 3.22 -19.08
N THR A 177 0.15 3.42 -18.99
CA THR A 177 -0.59 4.46 -19.70
C THR A 177 -1.41 5.28 -18.71
N GLY A 178 -1.79 6.49 -19.11
CA GLY A 178 -2.76 7.25 -18.34
C GLY A 178 -4.17 6.61 -18.26
N MET A 179 -4.47 5.59 -19.07
CA MET A 179 -5.71 4.82 -18.94
C MET A 179 -5.65 3.86 -17.74
N ASP A 180 -4.50 3.25 -17.50
CA ASP A 180 -4.28 2.40 -16.32
C ASP A 180 -4.38 3.24 -15.03
N ALA A 181 -3.75 4.42 -15.03
CA ALA A 181 -3.81 5.35 -13.90
C ALA A 181 -5.25 5.82 -13.62
N ARG A 182 -6.05 6.01 -14.67
CA ARG A 182 -7.46 6.42 -14.55
C ARG A 182 -8.26 5.44 -13.69
N GLN A 183 -7.93 4.15 -13.69
CA GLN A 183 -8.64 3.16 -12.87
C GLN A 183 -8.52 3.46 -11.38
N ILE A 184 -7.35 3.92 -10.92
CA ILE A 184 -7.10 4.29 -9.51
C ILE A 184 -7.62 5.71 -9.21
N LEU A 185 -7.41 6.64 -10.15
CA LEU A 185 -7.76 8.04 -9.97
C LEU A 185 -9.28 8.29 -9.91
N VAL A 186 -10.08 7.49 -10.62
CA VAL A 186 -11.54 7.66 -10.64
C VAL A 186 -12.17 7.41 -9.26
N PRO A 187 -11.89 6.29 -8.57
CA PRO A 187 -12.34 6.06 -7.19
C PRO A 187 -11.89 7.17 -6.22
N ILE A 188 -10.61 7.55 -6.25
CA ILE A 188 -10.06 8.62 -5.40
C ILE A 188 -10.79 9.93 -5.68
N ARG A 189 -10.96 10.31 -6.95
CA ARG A 189 -11.72 11.51 -7.34
C ARG A 189 -13.15 11.48 -6.81
N ARG A 190 -13.84 10.35 -6.92
CA ARG A 190 -15.22 10.21 -6.43
C ARG A 190 -15.28 10.43 -4.92
N HIS A 191 -14.30 9.90 -4.21
CA HIS A 191 -14.16 10.09 -2.77
C HIS A 191 -13.92 11.57 -2.41
N LEU A 192 -12.91 12.19 -3.01
CA LEU A 192 -12.53 13.59 -2.75
C LEU A 192 -13.58 14.64 -3.18
N ARG A 193 -14.54 14.27 -4.04
CA ARG A 193 -15.61 15.16 -4.50
C ARG A 193 -16.93 14.97 -3.76
N ALA A 194 -16.95 14.17 -2.69
CA ALA A 194 -18.16 14.03 -1.89
C ALA A 194 -18.59 15.42 -1.33
N PRO A 195 -19.87 15.77 -1.31
CA PRO A 195 -20.33 17.11 -0.91
C PRO A 195 -20.04 17.46 0.56
N THR A 196 -19.71 16.48 1.40
CA THR A 196 -19.42 16.63 2.83
C THR A 196 -17.94 16.90 3.14
N THR A 197 -17.15 17.36 2.17
CA THR A 197 -15.69 17.35 2.25
C THR A 197 -15.07 18.63 2.80
N PRO A 198 -14.50 18.67 4.02
CA PRO A 198 -13.58 19.73 4.42
C PRO A 198 -12.25 19.67 3.63
N LYS A 199 -11.69 20.83 3.25
CA LYS A 199 -10.34 20.97 2.63
C LYS A 199 -9.22 20.69 3.67
N PRO A 200 -7.98 20.29 3.30
CA PRO A 200 -7.49 19.57 2.11
C PRO A 200 -6.92 18.17 2.45
N SER A 201 -6.98 17.26 1.47
CA SER A 201 -6.44 15.90 1.54
C SER A 201 -5.04 15.84 0.89
N ILE A 202 -4.04 15.27 1.56
CA ILE A 202 -2.72 15.04 0.97
C ILE A 202 -2.82 13.84 0.01
N LEU A 203 -2.92 14.12 -1.30
CA LEU A 203 -2.75 13.10 -2.33
C LEU A 203 -1.30 13.09 -2.80
N MET A 204 -0.50 12.14 -2.30
CA MET A 204 0.86 11.94 -2.80
C MET A 204 0.84 11.00 -4.02
N ILE A 205 1.30 11.52 -5.15
CA ILE A 205 1.57 10.72 -6.36
C ILE A 205 3.06 10.82 -6.65
N GLU A 206 3.78 9.74 -6.38
CA GLU A 206 5.09 9.42 -6.89
C GLU A 206 4.97 8.74 -8.28
N CYS A 207 6.01 8.84 -9.10
CA CYS A 207 6.12 8.25 -10.44
C CYS A 207 7.51 7.60 -10.56
N TYR A 208 7.65 6.36 -11.03
CA TYR A 208 8.95 5.68 -11.21
C TYR A 208 9.11 5.08 -12.61
N ALA A 209 10.28 5.19 -13.24
CA ALA A 209 10.62 4.37 -14.41
C ALA A 209 11.59 3.24 -13.99
N SER A 210 11.17 1.98 -14.07
CA SER A 210 12.06 0.84 -13.78
C SER A 210 12.76 0.37 -15.06
N SER A 211 14.05 0.70 -15.17
CA SER A 211 14.97 0.07 -16.12
C SER A 211 15.49 -1.29 -15.62
N ASN A 212 15.40 -1.58 -14.32
CA ASN A 212 15.99 -2.77 -13.72
C ASN A 212 14.93 -3.83 -13.34
N PRO A 213 14.89 -5.02 -13.98
CA PRO A 213 13.89 -6.07 -13.72
C PRO A 213 14.00 -6.71 -12.32
N THR A 214 15.13 -6.54 -11.62
CA THR A 214 15.38 -7.13 -10.30
C THR A 214 14.92 -6.27 -9.14
N VAL A 215 14.71 -4.96 -9.36
CA VAL A 215 14.01 -4.09 -8.40
C VAL A 215 12.52 -4.17 -8.76
N PRO A 216 11.67 -4.78 -7.91
CA PRO A 216 10.24 -4.84 -8.17
C PRO A 216 9.72 -3.43 -8.46
N ALA A 217 9.31 -3.20 -9.70
CA ALA A 217 8.77 -1.94 -10.18
C ALA A 217 7.45 -1.64 -9.45
N ASN A 218 7.57 -1.02 -8.28
CA ASN A 218 6.46 -0.42 -7.56
C ASN A 218 6.12 0.87 -8.30
N CYS A 219 5.14 0.78 -9.18
CA CYS A 219 4.69 1.82 -10.07
C CYS A 219 3.58 2.64 -9.37
N MET A 220 4.04 3.50 -8.50
CA MET A 220 3.65 4.89 -8.51
C MET A 220 3.88 5.42 -9.95
N ILE A 221 2.83 5.95 -10.61
CA ILE A 221 2.66 6.17 -12.07
C ILE A 221 3.96 6.01 -12.88
N SER A 222 4.22 4.80 -13.38
CA SER A 222 5.30 4.52 -14.31
C SER A 222 4.82 4.74 -15.72
N THR A 223 5.43 5.67 -16.43
CA THR A 223 5.40 5.66 -17.89
C THR A 223 6.76 5.18 -18.37
N LEU A 224 6.71 4.02 -19.03
CA LEU A 224 7.60 3.56 -20.09
C LEU A 224 8.94 2.90 -19.70
N ARG A 225 9.06 1.63 -20.08
CA ARG A 225 10.33 0.98 -20.37
C ARG A 225 10.72 1.30 -21.82
N GLY A 226 11.98 1.70 -22.03
CA GLY A 226 12.57 1.79 -23.37
C GLY A 226 12.28 3.05 -24.17
N THR A 227 11.93 4.15 -23.51
CA THR A 227 11.64 5.42 -24.19
C THR A 227 12.73 6.45 -23.98
N THR A 228 12.90 7.32 -24.98
CA THR A 228 13.82 8.44 -24.90
C THR A 228 13.41 9.41 -23.77
N PRO A 229 14.32 10.25 -23.25
CA PRO A 229 13.99 11.28 -22.27
C PRO A 229 12.80 12.18 -22.66
N SER A 230 12.70 12.54 -23.95
CA SER A 230 11.60 13.36 -24.49
C SER A 230 10.26 12.64 -24.45
N ASP A 231 10.24 11.34 -24.74
CA ASP A 231 9.03 10.53 -24.67
C ASP A 231 8.55 10.39 -23.23
N PHE A 232 9.47 10.19 -22.27
CA PHE A 232 9.15 10.15 -20.84
C PHE A 232 8.49 11.46 -20.39
N GLU A 233 9.08 12.60 -20.73
CA GLU A 233 8.56 13.91 -20.37
C GLU A 233 7.14 14.14 -20.91
N HIS A 234 6.92 13.82 -22.20
CA HIS A 234 5.61 13.93 -22.81
C HIS A 234 4.56 13.05 -22.10
N HIS A 235 4.91 11.80 -21.78
CA HIS A 235 3.99 10.88 -21.10
C HIS A 235 3.71 11.27 -19.64
N LEU A 236 4.72 11.79 -18.93
CA LEU A 236 4.54 12.33 -17.59
C LEU A 236 3.58 13.52 -17.62
N ARG A 237 3.78 14.48 -18.53
CA ARG A 237 2.87 15.63 -18.69
C ARG A 237 1.45 15.19 -19.04
N GLN A 238 1.29 14.23 -19.95
CA GLN A 238 -0.02 13.67 -20.27
C GLN A 238 -0.67 13.02 -19.05
N THR A 239 0.10 12.29 -18.25
CA THR A 239 -0.44 11.58 -17.10
C THR A 239 -0.78 12.53 -15.97
N LEU A 240 0.09 13.48 -15.66
CA LEU A 240 -0.19 14.55 -14.71
C LEU A 240 -1.39 15.38 -15.16
N SER A 241 -1.53 15.70 -16.45
CA SER A 241 -2.72 16.36 -16.98
C SER A 241 -4.01 15.55 -16.72
N LYS A 242 -3.95 14.21 -16.79
CA LYS A 242 -5.09 13.33 -16.45
C LYS A 242 -5.35 13.30 -14.95
N VAL A 243 -4.31 13.21 -14.12
CA VAL A 243 -4.39 13.30 -12.65
C VAL A 243 -5.07 14.60 -12.24
N VAL A 244 -4.62 15.71 -12.79
CA VAL A 244 -5.16 17.05 -12.60
C VAL A 244 -6.61 17.17 -13.03
N LYS A 245 -6.96 16.59 -14.18
CA LYS A 245 -8.37 16.58 -14.60
C LYS A 245 -9.22 15.75 -13.63
N ALA A 246 -8.60 14.80 -12.92
CA ALA A 246 -9.27 13.99 -11.91
C ALA A 246 -9.38 14.73 -10.57
N VAL A 247 -8.31 15.34 -10.10
CA VAL A 247 -8.16 15.96 -8.77
C VAL A 247 -7.88 17.44 -8.97
N ALA A 248 -8.73 18.30 -8.40
CA ALA A 248 -8.56 19.74 -8.53
C ALA A 248 -7.15 20.15 -8.02
N PHE A 249 -6.47 21.02 -8.77
CA PHE A 249 -5.11 21.45 -8.45
C PHE A 249 -4.96 22.01 -7.03
N GLU A 250 -6.01 22.66 -6.53
CA GLU A 250 -6.08 23.21 -5.19
C GLU A 250 -5.98 22.16 -4.07
N HIS A 251 -6.16 20.88 -4.40
CA HIS A 251 -6.15 19.78 -3.44
C HIS A 251 -4.84 18.99 -3.46
N ILE A 252 -3.89 19.36 -4.32
CA ILE A 252 -2.61 18.65 -4.43
C ILE A 252 -1.55 19.50 -3.75
N THR A 253 -1.26 19.15 -2.50
CA THR A 253 -0.28 19.87 -1.67
C THR A 253 1.10 19.22 -1.69
N HIS A 254 1.21 17.94 -2.05
CA HIS A 254 2.46 17.18 -2.03
C HIS A 254 2.62 16.43 -3.36
N LEU A 255 3.72 16.66 -4.09
CA LEU A 255 4.01 15.97 -5.35
C LEU A 255 5.41 15.36 -5.30
N GLY A 256 5.51 14.05 -5.49
CA GLY A 256 6.80 13.37 -5.63
C GLY A 256 7.09 13.08 -7.10
N VAL A 257 8.18 13.59 -7.64
CA VAL A 257 8.67 13.16 -8.97
C VAL A 257 10.06 12.59 -8.81
N ARG A 258 10.11 11.27 -8.63
CA ARG A 258 11.35 10.50 -8.52
C ARG A 258 11.80 10.08 -9.91
N MET A 259 12.33 11.01 -10.69
CA MET A 259 13.12 10.85 -11.94
C MET A 259 13.49 12.25 -12.50
N ALA A 260 14.02 13.11 -11.62
CA ALA A 260 14.44 14.48 -11.93
C ALA A 260 15.35 14.64 -13.17
N PRO A 261 16.31 13.73 -13.48
CA PRO A 261 17.24 14.00 -14.58
C PRO A 261 16.60 14.06 -15.97
N TYR A 262 15.36 13.57 -16.13
CA TYR A 262 14.63 13.64 -17.41
C TYR A 262 13.62 14.79 -17.47
N LEU A 263 13.39 15.50 -16.36
CA LEU A 263 12.53 16.66 -16.37
C LEU A 263 13.32 17.86 -16.89
N THR A 264 12.88 18.44 -18.00
CA THR A 264 13.43 19.72 -18.44
C THR A 264 13.00 20.84 -17.49
N GLN A 265 13.73 21.96 -17.52
CA GLN A 265 13.33 23.18 -16.82
C GLN A 265 11.89 23.62 -17.20
N CYS A 266 11.48 23.38 -18.45
CA CYS A 266 10.10 23.63 -18.90
C CYS A 266 9.07 22.76 -18.17
N SER A 267 9.39 21.50 -17.87
CA SER A 267 8.51 20.65 -17.07
C SER A 267 8.44 21.08 -15.61
N HIS A 268 9.57 21.48 -15.01
CA HIS A 268 9.55 22.02 -13.65
C HIS A 268 8.68 23.26 -13.55
N ARG A 269 8.85 24.21 -14.48
CA ARG A 269 8.01 25.41 -14.54
C ARG A 269 6.54 25.06 -14.75
N TRP A 270 6.26 24.15 -15.68
CA TRP A 270 4.89 23.69 -15.94
C TRP A 270 4.25 23.05 -14.70
N LEU A 271 5.00 22.27 -13.91
CA LEU A 271 4.54 21.73 -12.63
C LEU A 271 4.18 22.86 -11.66
N LEU A 272 5.13 23.74 -11.37
CA LEU A 272 4.93 24.82 -10.38
C LEU A 272 3.78 25.76 -10.76
N GLU A 273 3.63 26.10 -12.06
CA GLU A 273 2.53 26.93 -12.55
C GLU A 273 1.16 26.27 -12.42
N ARG A 274 1.12 24.92 -12.47
CA ARG A 274 -0.13 24.18 -12.51
C ARG A 274 -0.61 23.76 -11.12
N PHE A 275 0.27 23.58 -10.14
CA PHE A 275 -0.09 23.18 -8.78
C PHE A 275 0.10 24.34 -7.77
N PRO A 276 -0.79 25.34 -7.73
CA PRO A 276 -0.64 26.52 -6.85
C PRO A 276 -0.76 26.21 -5.36
N ALA A 277 -1.32 25.06 -4.99
CA ALA A 277 -1.43 24.61 -3.61
C ALA A 277 -0.26 23.71 -3.17
N LEU A 278 0.76 23.54 -4.02
CA LEU A 278 1.88 22.64 -3.74
C LEU A 278 2.75 23.20 -2.61
N GLU A 279 2.70 22.54 -1.46
CA GLU A 279 3.51 22.84 -0.28
C GLU A 279 4.86 22.12 -0.34
N THR A 280 4.87 20.87 -0.85
CA THR A 280 6.10 20.09 -0.98
C THR A 280 6.22 19.44 -2.36
N ALA A 281 7.43 19.51 -2.92
CA ALA A 281 7.80 18.83 -4.14
C ALA A 281 9.04 17.97 -3.88
N PHE A 282 8.89 16.64 -3.88
CA PHE A 282 10.02 15.73 -3.73
C PHE A 282 10.60 15.41 -5.09
N VAL A 283 11.70 16.05 -5.42
CA VAL A 283 12.45 15.80 -6.64
C VAL A 283 13.73 15.05 -6.24
N ILE A 284 13.75 13.72 -6.46
CA ILE A 284 14.98 12.96 -6.22
C ILE A 284 15.91 13.20 -7.41
N ALA A 285 16.91 14.03 -7.17
CA ALA A 285 18.05 14.20 -8.04
C ALA A 285 18.87 12.90 -8.04
N ASP A 286 19.14 12.38 -9.24
CA ASP A 286 20.20 11.38 -9.41
C ASP A 286 21.56 12.07 -9.19
N ASP A 287 22.59 11.32 -8.79
CA ASP A 287 23.95 11.82 -8.55
C ASP A 287 24.50 12.61 -9.76
N ALA A 288 24.08 12.22 -10.97
CA ALA A 288 24.38 12.94 -12.21
C ALA A 288 23.77 14.36 -12.28
N LEU A 289 22.55 14.56 -11.76
CA LEU A 289 21.93 15.89 -11.68
C LEU A 289 22.62 16.75 -10.62
N THR A 290 22.96 16.15 -9.48
CA THR A 290 23.69 16.83 -8.40
C THR A 290 25.09 17.27 -8.87
N ALA A 291 25.76 16.47 -9.69
CA ALA A 291 27.02 16.85 -10.32
C ALA A 291 26.86 17.99 -11.34
N ARG A 292 25.79 17.99 -12.14
CA ARG A 292 25.51 19.06 -13.14
C ARG A 292 25.07 20.38 -12.52
N LEU A 293 24.47 20.38 -11.34
CA LEU A 293 24.10 21.60 -10.61
C LEU A 293 25.29 22.21 -9.82
N ARG A 294 26.37 21.45 -9.64
CA ARG A 294 27.61 21.91 -9.00
C ARG A 294 28.68 22.40 -9.99
N ALA A 295 28.50 22.14 -11.28
CA ALA A 295 29.37 22.58 -12.38
C ALA A 295 28.79 23.84 -13.04
#